data_AF-A0A1H1EA94-F1
#
_entry.id   AF-A0A1H1EA94-F1
#
_cell.length_a   1.000
_cell.length_b   1.000
_cell.length_c   1.000
_cell.angle_alpha   90.00
_cell.angle_beta   90.00
_cell.angle_gamma   90.00
#
_symmetry.space_group_name_H-M   'P 1'
#
loop_
_entity.id
_entity.type
_entity.pdbx_description
1 polymer ?
#
loop_
_entity_poly.entity_id
_entity_poly.type
_entity_poly.pdbx_seq_one_letter_code
_entity_poly.pdbx_strand_id
1 'polypeptide(L)'
;MPAPEDPEQRRRRRALLRAHHPDLGGDPAELVRALQELQRAPRGAGEVVFVRRPRGLRRLAPPLRLLLRRSSRLLPRLARGRGRRPPRVL
;
A
#
# COMPACT_ATOMS: atom_id res chain seq x y z
N MET A 1 -12.26 -22.63 5.50
CA MET A 1 -11.85 -21.27 5.05
C MET A 1 -10.35 -21.28 4.84
N PRO A 2 -9.81 -21.00 3.64
CA PRO A 2 -8.37 -20.95 3.44
C PRO A 2 -7.76 -19.84 4.31
N ALA A 3 -6.63 -20.11 4.95
CA ALA A 3 -5.90 -19.13 5.75
C ALA A 3 -5.57 -17.89 4.91
N PRO A 4 -5.54 -16.68 5.50
CA PRO A 4 -5.14 -15.47 4.78
C PRO A 4 -3.72 -15.67 4.23
N GLU A 5 -3.59 -15.77 2.90
CA GLU A 5 -2.28 -15.87 2.25
C GLU A 5 -1.47 -14.60 2.56
N ASP A 6 -0.24 -14.80 3.07
CA ASP A 6 0.75 -13.76 3.26
C ASP A 6 0.88 -12.92 1.97
N PRO A 7 0.84 -11.57 2.05
CA PRO A 7 1.10 -10.67 0.94
C PRO A 7 2.30 -11.06 0.06
N GLU A 8 3.37 -11.58 0.64
CA GLU A 8 4.52 -12.08 -0.12
C GLU A 8 4.20 -13.33 -0.94
N GLN A 9 3.53 -14.31 -0.34
CA GLN A 9 3.07 -15.53 -1.03
C GLN A 9 2.20 -15.19 -2.23
N ARG A 10 1.29 -14.22 -2.08
CA ARG A 10 0.48 -13.70 -3.19
C ARG A 10 1.29 -13.01 -4.29
N ARG A 11 2.39 -12.35 -3.95
CA ARG A 11 3.29 -11.74 -4.95
C ARG A 11 4.04 -12.83 -5.71
N ARG A 12 4.63 -13.80 -4.99
CA ARG A 12 5.35 -14.95 -5.57
C ARG A 12 4.44 -15.77 -6.50
N ARG A 13 3.22 -16.08 -6.07
CA ARG A 13 2.21 -16.79 -6.88
C ARG A 13 1.89 -16.05 -8.19
N ARG A 14 1.75 -14.72 -8.13
CA ARG A 14 1.50 -13.91 -9.33
C ARG A 14 2.70 -13.83 -10.26
N ALA A 15 3.92 -13.86 -9.72
CA ALA A 15 5.13 -13.91 -10.55
C ALA A 15 5.19 -15.23 -11.32
N LEU A 16 4.94 -16.37 -10.65
CA LEU A 16 4.89 -17.69 -11.30
C LEU A 16 3.81 -17.77 -12.39
N LEU A 17 2.61 -17.25 -12.10
CA LEU A 17 1.54 -17.19 -13.09
C LEU A 17 1.90 -16.38 -14.32
N ARG A 18 2.67 -15.29 -14.19
CA ARG A 18 3.11 -14.50 -15.35
C ARG A 18 4.22 -15.21 -16.13
N ALA A 19 5.09 -15.96 -15.45
CA ALA A 19 6.23 -16.62 -16.06
C ALA A 19 5.82 -17.88 -16.86
N HIS A 20 4.91 -18.70 -16.33
CA HIS A 20 4.55 -20.00 -16.92
C HIS A 20 3.08 -20.07 -17.38
N HIS A 21 2.47 -18.92 -17.74
CA HIS A 21 1.05 -18.92 -18.11
C HIS A 21 0.81 -19.69 -19.41
N PRO A 22 -0.10 -20.69 -19.47
CA PRO A 22 -0.39 -21.42 -20.71
C PRO A 22 -0.93 -20.49 -21.81
N ASP A 23 -1.80 -19.54 -21.46
CA ASP A 23 -2.35 -18.59 -22.45
C ASP A 23 -1.31 -17.61 -23.01
N LEU A 24 -0.11 -17.54 -22.43
CA LEU A 24 1.02 -16.74 -22.95
C LEU A 24 2.09 -17.63 -23.61
N GLY A 25 1.80 -18.92 -23.84
CA GLY A 25 2.74 -19.89 -24.39
C GLY A 25 3.69 -20.51 -23.37
N GLY A 26 3.44 -20.35 -22.07
CA GLY A 26 4.19 -21.02 -21.00
C GLY A 26 3.76 -22.47 -20.79
N ASP A 27 4.60 -23.27 -20.14
CA ASP A 27 4.31 -24.67 -19.87
C ASP A 27 3.39 -24.83 -18.63
N PRO A 28 2.16 -25.38 -18.78
CA PRO A 28 1.28 -25.65 -17.66
C PRO A 28 1.88 -26.65 -16.66
N ALA A 29 2.72 -27.59 -17.08
CA ALA A 29 3.36 -28.55 -16.19
C ALA A 29 4.37 -27.87 -15.27
N GLU A 30 5.19 -26.95 -15.80
CA GLU A 30 6.09 -26.13 -15.00
C GLU A 30 5.34 -25.23 -14.02
N LEU A 31 4.22 -24.64 -14.45
CA LEU A 31 3.37 -23.84 -13.56
C LEU A 31 2.87 -24.67 -12.38
N VAL A 32 2.34 -25.87 -12.64
CA VAL A 32 1.85 -26.78 -11.59
C VAL A 32 2.97 -27.15 -10.64
N ARG A 33 4.16 -27.49 -11.16
CA ARG A 33 5.33 -27.83 -10.35
C ARG A 33 5.75 -26.67 -9.44
N ALA A 34 5.88 -25.47 -9.99
CA ALA A 34 6.27 -24.28 -9.24
C ALA A 34 5.23 -23.89 -8.18
N LEU A 35 3.94 -24.07 -8.47
CA LEU A 35 2.86 -23.85 -7.51
C LEU A 35 2.86 -24.88 -6.37
N GLN A 36 3.26 -26.12 -6.63
CA GLN A 36 3.41 -27.13 -5.58
C GLN A 36 4.61 -26.83 -4.68
N GLU A 37 5.74 -26.43 -5.25
CA GLU A 37 6.93 -26.03 -4.49
C GLU A 37 6.64 -24.82 -3.59
N LEU A 38 5.91 -23.82 -4.11
CA LEU A 38 5.48 -22.66 -3.32
C LEU A 38 4.56 -23.04 -2.14
N GLN A 39 3.74 -24.08 -2.30
CA GLN A 39 2.85 -24.57 -1.24
C GLN A 39 3.55 -25.42 -0.18
N ARG A 40 4.65 -26.11 -0.56
CA ARG A 40 5.48 -26.89 0.38
C ARG A 40 6.32 -26.00 1.30
N ALA A 41 6.54 -24.74 0.93
CA ALA A 41 7.20 -23.79 1.81
C ALA A 41 6.45 -23.69 3.16
N PRO A 42 7.15 -23.77 4.31
CA PRO A 42 6.51 -23.77 5.61
C PRO A 42 5.66 -22.50 5.77
N ARG A 43 4.35 -22.68 5.78
CA ARG A 43 3.42 -21.61 6.16
C ARG A 43 3.56 -21.46 7.67
N GLY A 44 4.33 -20.45 8.10
CA GLY A 44 4.37 -20.06 9.51
C GLY A 44 2.94 -19.93 10.04
N ALA A 45 2.69 -20.42 11.26
CA ALA A 45 1.37 -20.38 11.88
C ALA A 45 0.77 -18.97 11.72
N GLY A 46 -0.26 -18.86 10.88
CA GLY A 46 -0.73 -17.57 10.39
C GLY A 46 -1.24 -16.71 11.54
N GLU A 47 -0.55 -15.60 11.80
CA GLU A 47 -0.99 -14.61 12.78
C GLU A 47 -2.34 -14.01 12.33
N VAL A 48 -3.35 -14.13 13.18
CA VAL A 48 -4.68 -13.59 12.90
C VAL A 48 -4.67 -12.09 13.17
N VAL A 49 -4.44 -11.30 12.12
CA VAL A 49 -4.48 -9.83 12.22
C VAL A 49 -5.91 -9.32 11.99
N PHE A 50 -6.50 -8.71 13.01
CA PHE A 50 -7.80 -8.04 12.88
C PHE A 50 -7.65 -6.69 12.17
N VAL A 51 -8.01 -6.65 10.89
CA VAL A 51 -7.98 -5.40 10.10
C VAL A 51 -9.33 -4.70 10.18
N ARG A 52 -9.35 -3.47 10.73
CA ARG A 52 -10.53 -2.60 10.65
C ARG A 52 -10.67 -2.02 9.24
N ARG A 53 -11.68 -2.47 8.49
CA ARG A 53 -12.00 -1.89 7.17
C ARG A 53 -12.80 -0.59 7.35
N PRO A 54 -12.27 0.58 6.93
CA PRO A 54 -13.04 1.82 6.96
C PRO A 54 -14.27 1.70 6.05
N ARG A 55 -15.44 2.04 6.59
CA ARG A 55 -16.73 2.12 5.89
C ARG A 55 -17.07 3.58 5.58
N GLY A 56 -17.88 3.81 4.56
CA GLY A 56 -18.36 5.15 4.16
C GLY A 56 -17.25 6.11 3.73
N LEU A 57 -17.47 7.41 3.96
CA LEU A 57 -16.58 8.50 3.55
C LEU A 57 -15.15 8.40 4.12
N ARG A 58 -14.92 7.59 5.16
CA ARG A 58 -13.58 7.29 5.69
C ARG A 58 -12.66 6.59 4.67
N ARG A 59 -13.21 5.96 3.62
CA ARG A 59 -12.41 5.44 2.49
C ARG A 59 -11.81 6.53 1.61
N LEU A 60 -12.42 7.71 1.58
CA LEU A 60 -11.99 8.83 0.74
C LEU A 60 -11.00 9.77 1.46
N ALA A 61 -10.83 9.60 2.78
CA ALA A 61 -9.88 10.40 3.56
C ALA A 61 -8.41 10.29 3.11
N PRO A 62 -7.85 9.10 2.77
CA PRO A 62 -6.46 9.00 2.33
C PRO A 62 -6.14 9.80 1.04
N PRO A 63 -6.91 9.67 -0.07
CA PRO A 63 -6.63 10.47 -1.26
C PRO A 63 -6.88 11.97 -1.03
N LEU A 64 -7.89 12.34 -0.24
CA LEU A 64 -8.18 13.74 0.09
C LEU A 64 -7.04 14.38 0.89
N ARG A 65 -6.46 13.68 1.87
CA ARG A 65 -5.31 14.15 2.66
C ARG A 65 -4.06 14.38 1.81
N LEU A 66 -3.83 13.55 0.80
CA LEU A 66 -2.70 13.71 -0.12
C LEU A 66 -2.87 14.95 -1.01
N LEU A 67 -4.11 15.23 -1.47
CA LEU A 67 -4.44 16.41 -2.25
C LEU A 67 -4.32 17.70 -1.42
N LEU A 68 -4.82 17.70 -0.18
CA LEU A 68 -4.72 18.84 0.75
C LEU A 68 -3.27 19.18 1.15
N ARG A 69 -2.39 18.17 1.24
CA ARG A 69 -0.95 18.38 1.47
C ARG A 69 -0.23 18.98 0.26
N ARG A 70 -0.77 18.83 -0.95
CA ARG A 70 -0.24 19.50 -2.14
C ARG A 70 -0.68 20.95 -2.22
N SER A 71 -1.91 21.27 -1.82
CA SER A 71 -2.44 22.64 -1.84
C SER A 71 -1.87 23.56 -0.76
N SER A 72 -1.27 23.03 0.32
CA SER A 72 -0.62 23.85 1.36
C SER A 72 0.67 24.53 0.92
N ARG A 73 1.17 24.25 -0.29
CA ARG A 73 2.30 24.99 -0.90
C ARG A 73 1.86 26.27 -1.62
N LEU A 74 0.55 26.52 -1.73
CA LEU A 74 -0.02 27.61 -2.51
C LEU A 74 -0.88 28.57 -1.68
N LEU A 75 -0.88 28.51 -0.35
CA LEU A 75 -1.40 29.63 0.45
C LEU A 75 -0.37 30.76 0.40
N PRO A 76 -0.63 31.85 -0.36
CA PRO A 76 0.32 32.94 -0.49
C PRO A 76 0.16 33.87 0.70
N ARG A 77 1.28 34.16 1.36
CA ARG A 77 1.71 35.54 1.66
C ARG A 77 0.64 36.55 2.14
N LEU A 78 -0.24 36.19 3.07
CA LEU A 78 -1.09 37.18 3.77
C LEU A 78 -0.93 37.18 5.29
N ALA A 79 0.12 36.54 5.83
CA ALA A 79 0.45 36.56 7.25
C ALA A 79 1.71 37.37 7.59
N ARG A 80 2.04 38.43 6.83
CA ARG A 80 3.06 39.42 7.21
C ARG A 80 2.54 40.84 7.04
N GLY A 81 1.58 41.19 7.89
CA GLY A 81 1.07 42.55 8.02
C GLY A 81 0.52 42.76 9.42
N ARG A 82 1.39 43.22 10.33
CA ARG A 82 1.19 43.77 11.69
C ARG A 82 2.47 43.39 12.47
N GLY A 83 3.48 44.24 12.57
CA GLY A 83 3.43 45.58 13.12
C GLY A 83 3.87 45.49 14.58
N ARG A 84 5.09 45.92 14.90
CA ARG A 84 5.49 46.58 16.16
C ARG A 84 6.96 47.02 16.10
N ARG A 85 7.14 48.28 16.50
CA ARG A 85 8.36 49.08 16.56
C ARG A 85 9.43 48.47 17.48
N PRO A 86 10.72 48.81 17.31
CA PRO A 86 11.80 48.31 18.18
C PRO A 86 11.78 49.00 19.56
N PRO A 87 12.18 48.32 20.65
CA PRO A 87 12.58 49.01 21.86
C PRO A 87 14.00 49.58 21.68
N ARG A 88 14.11 50.90 21.84
CA ARG A 88 15.37 51.56 22.20
C ARG A 88 15.77 51.05 23.58
N VAL A 89 17.01 50.61 23.73
CA VAL A 89 17.67 50.53 25.03
C VAL A 89 18.96 51.35 24.93
N LEU A 90 19.14 52.14 25.98
CA LEU A 90 20.03 53.26 26.25
C LEU A 90 21.51 53.04 25.89
#